data_AF-A0A1V9YFP2-F1
#
_entry.id   AF-A0A1V9YFP2-F1
#
_cell.length_a   1.000
_cell.length_b   1.000
_cell.length_c   1.000
_cell.angle_alpha   90.00
_cell.angle_beta   90.00
_cell.angle_gamma   90.00
#
_symmetry.space_group_name_H-M   'P 1'
#
loop_
_entity.id
_entity.type
_entity.pdbx_description
1 polymer ?
#
loop_
_entity_poly.entity_id
_entity_poly.type
_entity_poly.pdbx_seq_one_letter_code
_entity_poly.pdbx_strand_id
1 'polypeptide(L)'
;MEAGPPMKRLRTDAHVIAPSNRGYKLLESMGWKAGEGLGVEKQGRTEPVATCIKRDKAGLGAAPLTFRVTHIEPPPKPIVQQPKKTPEEKRRQKLAKAKQAAKERSYAMDLYNDDIPDEYQALFR
;
A
#
# COMPACT_ATOMS: atom_id res chain seq x y z
N MET A 1 -25.14 5.85 13.38
CA MET A 1 -23.87 6.56 13.58
C MET A 1 -22.78 5.73 12.90
N GLU A 2 -22.58 5.94 11.60
CA GLU A 2 -21.63 5.14 10.81
C GLU A 2 -20.26 5.80 10.90
N ALA A 3 -19.29 5.10 11.51
CA ALA A 3 -17.93 5.60 11.65
C ALA A 3 -17.24 5.55 10.27
N GLY A 4 -16.90 6.73 9.74
CA GLY A 4 -16.22 6.87 8.45
C GLY A 4 -14.83 6.20 8.41
N PRO A 5 -14.30 5.93 7.21
CA PRO A 5 -13.08 5.14 7.03
C PRO A 5 -11.88 5.79 7.74
N PRO A 6 -10.98 5.00 8.36
CA PRO A 6 -9.81 5.56 9.03
C PRO A 6 -8.89 6.20 8.00
N MET A 7 -8.86 7.54 7.95
CA MET A 7 -7.91 8.27 7.14
C MET A 7 -6.51 7.94 7.60
N LYS A 8 -5.72 7.30 6.73
CA LYS A 8 -4.30 7.07 6.95
C LYS A 8 -3.64 8.45 7.03
N ARG A 9 -3.36 8.91 8.25
CA ARG A 9 -2.60 10.14 8.49
C ARG A 9 -1.30 10.04 7.70
N LEU A 10 -1.12 10.89 6.68
CA LEU A 10 0.19 11.08 6.08
C LEU A 10 1.13 11.49 7.22
N ARG A 11 2.21 10.74 7.39
CA ARG A 11 3.26 11.08 8.35
C ARG A 11 3.96 12.34 7.87
N THR A 12 3.53 13.49 8.38
CA THR A 12 4.13 14.81 8.13
C THR A 12 5.47 14.97 8.87
N ASP A 13 5.79 14.06 9.79
CA ASP A 13 6.99 14.03 10.62
C ASP A 13 8.20 13.36 9.96
N ALA A 14 8.00 12.66 8.83
CA ALA A 14 9.03 11.78 8.25
C ALA A 14 10.33 12.50 7.81
N HIS A 15 10.27 13.81 7.56
CA HIS A 15 11.43 14.59 7.08
C HIS A 15 11.75 15.81 7.96
N VAL A 16 11.21 15.85 9.19
CA VAL A 16 11.48 16.94 10.13
C VAL A 16 12.88 16.78 10.71
N ILE A 17 13.65 17.87 10.75
CA ILE A 17 14.98 17.88 11.35
C ILE A 17 14.82 17.88 12.88
N ALA A 18 15.38 16.87 13.55
CA ALA A 18 15.29 16.77 15.01
C ALA A 18 16.03 17.94 15.71
N PRO A 19 15.52 18.48 16.84
CA PRO A 19 16.19 19.54 17.60
C PRO A 19 17.56 19.15 18.17
N SER A 20 17.85 17.85 18.29
CA SER A 20 19.16 17.33 18.67
C SER A 20 20.23 17.53 17.59
N ASN A 21 19.82 17.74 16.33
CA ASN A 21 20.71 17.96 15.21
C ASN A 21 21.41 19.32 15.33
N ARG A 22 22.73 19.37 15.13
CA ARG A 22 23.52 20.61 15.17
C ARG A 22 23.05 21.62 14.13
N GLY A 23 22.64 21.16 12.94
CA GLY A 23 22.12 22.03 11.89
C GLY A 23 20.79 22.70 12.26
N TYR A 24 19.93 22.01 13.02
CA TYR A 24 18.69 22.61 13.54
C TYR A 24 19.00 23.81 14.43
N LYS A 25 19.90 23.62 15.40
CA LYS A 25 20.30 24.69 16.34
C LYS A 25 20.97 25.87 15.63
N LEU A 26 21.76 25.59 14.59
CA LEU A 26 22.39 26.63 13.80
C LEU A 26 21.34 27.46 13.05
N LEU A 27 20.38 26.82 12.38
CA LEU A 27 19.29 27.52 11.70
C LEU A 27 18.47 28.36 12.68
N GLU A 28 18.12 27.80 13.84
CA GLU A 28 17.41 28.51 14.89
C GLU A 28 18.17 29.74 15.39
N SER A 29 19.49 29.63 15.59
CA SER A 29 20.34 30.76 15.99
C SER A 29 20.41 31.88 14.94
N MET A 30 20.20 31.53 13.67
CA MET A 30 20.12 32.49 12.54
C MET A 30 18.71 33.07 12.35
N GLY A 31 17.77 32.77 13.26
CA GLY A 31 16.41 33.29 13.24
C GLY A 31 15.41 32.48 12.41
N TRP A 32 15.79 31.30 11.90
CA TRP A 32 14.86 30.38 11.24
C TRP A 32 14.03 29.62 12.28
N LYS A 33 12.74 29.39 12.00
CA LYS A 33 11.85 28.61 12.88
C LYS A 33 11.37 27.33 12.19
N ALA A 34 11.19 26.27 12.97
CA ALA A 34 10.71 25.00 12.45
C ALA A 34 9.35 25.16 11.75
N GLY A 35 9.26 24.67 10.51
CA GLY A 35 8.07 24.76 9.67
C GLY A 35 8.01 26.00 8.78
N GLU A 36 8.92 26.97 8.95
CA GLU A 36 9.00 28.13 8.07
C GLU A 36 9.90 27.86 6.85
N GLY A 37 9.50 28.43 5.72
CA GLY A 37 10.33 28.47 4.52
C GLY A 37 11.58 29.33 4.70
N LEU A 38 12.62 29.08 3.92
CA LEU A 38 13.84 29.88 3.92
C LEU A 38 13.69 31.12 3.02
N GLY A 39 14.50 32.16 3.26
CA GLY A 39 14.49 33.42 2.49
C GLY A 39 13.86 34.59 3.25
N VAL A 40 14.01 35.81 2.70
CA VAL A 40 13.62 37.07 3.37
C VAL A 40 12.14 37.08 3.75
N GLU A 41 11.28 36.55 2.88
CA GLU A 41 9.83 36.49 3.08
C GLU A 41 9.37 35.07 3.45
N LYS A 42 10.29 34.18 3.81
CA LYS A 42 10.01 32.76 4.08
C LYS A 42 9.37 32.05 2.87
N GLN A 43 9.71 32.51 1.67
CA GLN A 43 9.17 32.04 0.38
C GLN A 43 9.71 30.67 -0.04
N GLY A 44 10.77 30.20 0.63
CA GLY A 44 11.40 28.93 0.35
C GLY A 44 10.49 27.76 0.70
N ARG A 45 10.72 26.65 0.01
CA ARG A 45 9.96 25.42 0.20
C ARG A 45 10.29 24.78 1.55
N THR A 46 9.26 24.44 2.33
CA THR A 46 9.42 23.79 3.65
C THR A 46 9.77 22.30 3.55
N GLU A 47 9.22 21.61 2.54
CA GLU A 47 9.45 20.18 2.34
C GLU A 47 10.60 19.91 1.35
N PRO A 48 11.39 18.85 1.53
CA PRO A 48 12.42 18.49 0.57
C PRO A 48 11.86 18.04 -0.79
N VAL A 49 12.63 18.22 -1.86
CA VAL A 49 12.25 17.82 -3.23
C VAL A 49 12.35 16.31 -3.41
N ALA A 50 11.26 15.69 -3.90
CA ALA A 50 11.29 14.27 -4.26
C ALA A 50 11.98 14.08 -5.61
N THR A 51 12.92 13.14 -5.67
CA THR A 51 13.75 12.85 -6.85
C THR A 51 13.69 11.36 -7.19
N CYS A 52 14.06 11.00 -8.42
CA CYS A 52 14.12 9.60 -8.84
C CYS A 52 15.55 9.28 -9.30
N ILE A 53 16.16 8.24 -8.73
CA ILE A 53 17.44 7.72 -9.25
C ILE A 53 17.14 6.81 -10.43
N LYS A 54 17.64 7.21 -11.60
CA LYS A 54 17.61 6.38 -12.81
C LYS A 54 18.76 5.38 -12.77
N ARG A 55 18.44 4.10 -12.64
CA ARG A 55 19.43 3.00 -12.58
C ARG A 55 19.61 2.28 -13.93
N ASP A 56 18.77 2.59 -14.91
CA ASP A 56 18.71 1.92 -16.21
C ASP A 56 19.30 2.76 -17.35
N LYS A 57 19.45 2.14 -18.52
CA LYS A 57 19.92 2.79 -19.75
C LYS A 57 18.80 3.11 -20.75
N ALA A 58 17.53 2.81 -20.42
CA ALA A 58 16.41 3.08 -21.31
C ALA A 58 16.17 4.59 -21.49
N GLY A 59 15.44 4.97 -22.54
CA GLY A 59 15.04 6.36 -22.78
C GLY A 59 14.13 6.90 -21.67
N LEU A 60 14.05 8.24 -21.56
CA LEU A 60 13.08 8.87 -20.65
C LEU A 60 11.66 8.48 -21.07
N GLY A 61 10.81 8.14 -20.09
CA GLY A 61 9.42 7.72 -20.34
C GLY A 61 9.24 6.24 -20.68
N ALA A 62 10.31 5.45 -20.81
CA ALA A 62 10.21 4.01 -21.08
C ALA A 62 9.59 3.21 -19.92
N ALA A 63 9.78 3.67 -18.68
CA ALA A 63 9.23 3.04 -17.47
C ALA A 63 8.71 4.11 -16.50
N PRO A 64 7.68 3.79 -15.69
CA PRO A 64 7.17 4.71 -14.67
C PRO A 64 8.25 4.98 -13.61
N LEU A 65 8.50 6.27 -13.33
CA LEU A 65 9.48 6.72 -12.35
C LEU A 65 8.85 6.85 -10.97
N THR A 66 9.51 6.31 -9.94
CA THR A 66 9.09 6.48 -8.54
C THR A 66 9.92 7.57 -7.88
N PHE A 67 9.30 8.72 -7.61
CA PHE A 67 9.96 9.83 -6.92
C PHE A 67 9.96 9.62 -5.40
N ARG A 68 11.11 9.83 -4.76
CA ARG A 68 11.32 9.70 -3.32
C ARG A 68 12.23 10.81 -2.81
N VAL A 69 12.00 11.27 -1.59
CA VAL A 69 12.85 12.25 -0.92
C VAL A 69 14.17 11.60 -0.47
N THR A 70 14.10 10.39 0.08
CA THR A 70 15.27 9.63 0.50
C THR A 70 15.47 8.42 -0.41
N HIS A 71 16.71 8.25 -0.88
CA HIS A 71 17.11 7.10 -1.70
C HIS A 71 17.76 5.97 -0.89
N ILE A 72 17.83 6.13 0.42
CA ILE A 72 18.27 5.07 1.33
C ILE A 72 17.16 4.03 1.30
N GLU A 73 17.47 2.85 0.79
CA GLU A 73 16.53 1.73 0.81
C GLU A 73 16.19 1.44 2.27
N PRO A 74 14.90 1.46 2.66
CA PRO A 74 14.52 1.04 3.99
C PRO A 74 15.11 -0.34 4.24
N PRO A 75 15.68 -0.62 5.43
CA PRO A 75 16.19 -1.93 5.73
C PRO A 75 15.12 -2.97 5.36
N PRO A 76 15.51 -4.11 4.74
CA PRO A 76 14.55 -5.12 4.36
C PRO A 76 13.68 -5.42 5.57
N LYS A 77 12.36 -5.30 5.39
CA LYS A 77 11.43 -5.61 6.48
C LYS A 77 11.82 -7.00 6.98
N PRO A 78 12.02 -7.18 8.30
CA PRO A 78 12.37 -8.49 8.81
C PRO A 78 11.38 -9.49 8.25
N ILE A 79 11.87 -10.65 7.81
CA ILE A 79 11.02 -11.74 7.32
C ILE A 79 10.24 -12.24 8.54
N VAL A 80 9.15 -11.54 8.85
CA VAL A 80 8.17 -11.99 9.84
C VAL A 80 7.51 -13.17 9.17
N GLN A 81 7.88 -14.38 9.59
CA GLN A 81 7.16 -15.58 9.20
C GLN A 81 5.71 -15.34 9.59
N GLN A 82 4.84 -15.17 8.58
CA GLN A 82 3.42 -15.05 8.80
C GLN A 82 2.99 -16.30 9.61
N PRO A 83 2.22 -16.14 10.70
CA PRO A 83 1.85 -17.26 11.54
C PRO A 83 1.22 -18.34 10.66
N LYS A 84 1.80 -19.55 10.68
CA LYS A 84 1.27 -20.68 9.91
C LYS A 84 -0.15 -20.95 10.39
N LYS A 85 -1.15 -20.83 9.51
CA LYS A 85 -2.54 -21.21 9.81
C LYS A 85 -2.57 -22.62 10.40
N THR A 86 -3.27 -22.80 11.52
CA THR A 86 -3.46 -24.10 12.16
C THR A 86 -4.14 -25.09 11.20
N PRO A 87 -3.90 -26.41 11.36
CA PRO A 87 -4.53 -27.42 10.50
C PRO A 87 -6.06 -27.35 10.48
N GLU A 88 -6.68 -27.01 11.61
CA GLU A 88 -8.13 -26.86 11.74
C GLU A 88 -8.67 -25.69 10.91
N GLU A 89 -7.99 -24.55 10.93
CA GLU A 89 -8.40 -23.36 10.18
C GLU A 89 -8.29 -23.59 8.66
N LYS A 90 -7.29 -24.36 8.22
CA LYS A 90 -7.18 -24.80 6.82
C LYS A 90 -8.34 -25.74 6.44
N ARG A 91 -8.72 -26.68 7.31
CA ARG A 91 -9.89 -27.56 7.09
C ARG A 91 -11.18 -26.74 7.00
N ARG A 92 -11.36 -25.75 7.87
CA ARG A 92 -12.51 -24.83 7.84
C ARG A 92 -12.57 -24.03 6.54
N GLN A 93 -11.45 -23.47 6.08
CA GLN A 93 -11.39 -22.77 4.80
C GLN A 93 -11.70 -23.69 3.61
N LYS A 94 -11.17 -24.92 3.60
CA LYS A 94 -11.44 -25.90 2.54
C LYS A 94 -12.93 -26.29 2.51
N LEU A 95 -13.54 -26.54 3.67
CA LEU A 95 -14.95 -26.87 3.79
C LEU A 95 -15.84 -25.69 3.37
N ALA A 96 -15.52 -24.48 3.81
CA ALA A 96 -16.23 -23.27 3.41
C ALA A 96 -16.17 -23.07 1.89
N LYS A 97 -14.99 -23.27 1.28
CA LYS A 97 -14.80 -23.18 -0.17
C LYS A 97 -15.57 -24.28 -0.92
N ALA A 98 -15.58 -25.52 -0.42
CA ALA A 98 -16.34 -26.61 -1.02
C ALA A 98 -17.86 -26.38 -0.92
N LYS A 99 -18.33 -25.88 0.24
CA LYS A 99 -19.74 -25.51 0.44
C LYS A 99 -20.14 -24.35 -0.48
N GLN A 100 -19.27 -23.37 -0.65
CA GLN A 100 -19.49 -22.26 -1.57
C GLN A 100 -19.54 -22.75 -3.02
N ALA A 101 -18.60 -23.61 -3.45
CA ALA A 101 -18.61 -24.19 -4.79
C ALA A 101 -19.85 -25.07 -5.05
N ALA A 102 -20.30 -25.84 -4.06
CA ALA A 102 -21.54 -26.62 -4.17
C ALA A 102 -22.77 -25.71 -4.29
N LYS A 103 -22.80 -24.60 -3.53
CA LYS A 103 -23.86 -23.58 -3.62
C LYS A 103 -23.85 -22.87 -4.97
N GLU A 104 -22.67 -22.51 -5.47
CA GLU A 104 -22.50 -21.90 -6.80
C GLU A 104 -22.92 -22.87 -7.90
N ARG A 105 -22.61 -24.16 -7.75
CA ARG A 105 -23.04 -25.22 -8.68
C ARG A 105 -24.56 -25.43 -8.66
N SER A 106 -25.18 -25.48 -7.48
CA SER A 106 -26.64 -25.60 -7.39
C SER A 106 -27.33 -24.36 -7.94
N TYR A 107 -26.79 -23.18 -7.66
CA TYR A 107 -27.30 -21.92 -8.20
C TYR A 107 -27.16 -21.85 -9.72
N ALA A 108 -26.04 -22.32 -10.27
CA ALA A 108 -25.85 -22.44 -11.71
C ALA A 108 -26.87 -23.42 -12.33
N MET A 109 -27.15 -24.56 -11.71
CA MET A 109 -28.18 -25.47 -12.21
C MET A 109 -29.59 -24.86 -12.17
N ASP A 110 -29.94 -24.16 -11.09
CA ASP A 110 -31.24 -23.51 -10.94
C ASP A 110 -31.46 -22.37 -11.95
N LEU A 111 -30.42 -21.60 -12.26
CA LEU A 111 -30.49 -20.50 -13.23
C LEU A 111 -30.74 -20.98 -14.67
N TYR A 112 -30.31 -22.19 -15.02
CA TYR A 112 -30.38 -22.72 -16.38
C TYR A 112 -31.34 -23.92 -16.53
N ASN A 113 -32.14 -24.21 -15.51
CA ASN A 113 -33.04 -25.38 -15.49
C ASN A 113 -34.16 -25.34 -16.56
N ASP A 114 -34.52 -24.16 -17.08
CA ASP A 114 -35.61 -24.01 -18.05
C ASP A 114 -35.16 -24.13 -19.54
N ASP A 115 -33.85 -24.06 -19.84
CA ASP A 115 -33.31 -23.99 -21.21
C ASP A 115 -32.17 -24.98 -21.52
N ILE A 116 -31.78 -25.86 -20.59
CA ILE A 116 -30.69 -26.84 -20.81
C ILE A 116 -31.25 -28.16 -21.37
N PRO A 117 -30.90 -28.55 -22.61
CA PRO A 117 -31.18 -29.91 -23.10
C PRO A 117 -30.45 -30.95 -22.24
N ASP A 118 -31.10 -32.10 -21.97
CA ASP A 118 -30.61 -33.16 -21.07
C ASP A 118 -29.15 -33.59 -21.34
N GLU A 119 -28.69 -33.52 -22.59
CA GLU A 119 -27.30 -33.86 -22.97
C GLU A 119 -26.23 -32.98 -22.30
N TYR A 120 -26.56 -31.74 -21.91
CA TYR A 120 -25.61 -30.80 -21.31
C TYR A 120 -25.57 -30.86 -19.77
N GLN A 121 -26.45 -31.61 -19.12
CA GLN A 121 -26.41 -31.81 -17.65
C GLN A 121 -25.10 -32.47 -17.19
N ALA A 122 -24.46 -33.25 -18.06
CA ALA A 122 -23.18 -33.90 -17.81
C ALA A 122 -21.99 -32.92 -17.66
N LEU A 123 -22.10 -31.69 -18.18
CA LEU A 123 -21.03 -30.67 -18.09
C LEU A 123 -20.89 -30.09 -16.67
N PHE A 124 -21.91 -30.24 -15.85
CA PHE A 124 -21.97 -29.73 -14.49
C PHE A 124 -21.72 -30.82 -13.44
N ARG A 125 -21.13 -31.97 -13.81
CA ARG A 125 -20.84 -33.10 -12.91
C ARG A 125 -19.60 -32.92 -12.05
#